data_AF-A0A7S3VIP1-F1
#
_entry.id   AF-A0A7S3VIP1-F1
#
_cell.length_a   1.000
_cell.length_b   1.000
_cell.length_c   1.000
_cell.angle_alpha   90.00
_cell.angle_beta   90.00
_cell.angle_gamma   90.00
#
_symmetry.space_group_name_H-M   'P 1'
#
loop_
_entity.id
_entity.type
_entity.pdbx_description
1 polymer ?
#
loop_
_entity_poly.entity_id
_entity_poly.type
_entity_poly.pdbx_seq_one_letter_code
_entity_poly.pdbx_strand_id
1 'polypeptide(L)'
;MPIERPVYVGNYEYEMPENEIHKMFYEYGDIDRIDMKTGFCFVYMKDDREAERAIRKLDGREVGYKRRPLRVQWAKTKDADRKREIAPSTTLFVVNFDLARTRERDLERHFEGYGPIKRVRGKAYDAPLEFCPEGKQSHG
;
A
#
# COMPACT_ATOMS: atom_id res chain seq x y z
N MET A 1 5.63 2.84 -22.32
CA MET A 1 4.60 3.28 -21.34
C MET A 1 5.35 3.93 -20.21
N PRO A 2 4.97 5.14 -19.75
CA PRO A 2 5.61 5.75 -18.60
C PRO A 2 5.44 4.84 -17.38
N ILE A 3 6.43 4.85 -16.49
CA ILE A 3 6.43 4.02 -15.30
C ILE A 3 5.29 4.48 -14.37
N GLU A 4 4.31 3.61 -14.12
CA GLU A 4 3.24 3.89 -13.14
C GLU A 4 3.73 3.80 -11.69
N ARG A 5 4.89 3.16 -11.46
CA ARG A 5 5.43 2.85 -10.14
C ARG A 5 6.68 3.69 -9.82
N PRO A 6 6.57 4.73 -8.98
CA PRO A 6 7.73 5.55 -8.64
C PRO A 6 8.77 4.78 -7.81
N VAL A 7 9.99 5.32 -7.79
CA VAL A 7 11.04 4.94 -6.86
C VAL A 7 10.88 5.76 -5.57
N TYR A 8 10.76 5.11 -4.43
CA TYR A 8 10.86 5.73 -3.13
C TYR A 8 12.32 6.00 -2.79
N VAL A 9 12.60 7.21 -2.31
CA VAL A 9 13.92 7.63 -1.83
C VAL A 9 13.74 8.23 -0.45
N GLY A 10 14.45 7.73 0.55
CA GLY A 10 14.33 8.25 1.91
C GLY A 10 15.59 8.08 2.74
N ASN A 11 15.48 8.42 4.02
CA ASN A 11 16.59 8.41 4.99
C ASN A 11 17.72 9.43 4.68
N TYR A 12 17.51 10.34 3.73
CA TYR A 12 18.38 11.49 3.53
C TYR A 12 18.14 12.57 4.60
N GLU A 13 18.98 13.61 4.62
CA GLU A 13 18.85 14.73 5.58
C GLU A 13 17.63 15.61 5.27
N TYR A 14 16.95 16.13 6.29
CA TYR A 14 15.72 16.91 6.10
C TYR A 14 15.86 18.07 5.09
N GLU A 15 17.05 18.67 5.05
CA GLU A 15 17.40 19.82 4.21
C GLU A 15 17.86 19.44 2.80
N MET A 16 17.83 18.16 2.42
CA MET A 16 18.24 17.70 1.09
C MET A 16 17.37 18.37 0.01
N PRO A 17 17.96 19.18 -0.88
CA PRO A 17 17.21 19.86 -1.92
C PRO A 17 16.85 18.91 -3.06
N GLU A 18 15.76 19.23 -3.76
CA GLU A 18 15.29 18.45 -4.92
C GLU A 18 16.35 18.32 -6.01
N ASN A 19 17.16 19.36 -6.24
CA ASN A 19 18.20 19.34 -7.27
C ASN A 19 19.27 18.28 -7.01
N GLU A 20 19.59 17.96 -5.76
CA GLU A 20 20.54 16.90 -5.41
C GLU A 20 19.93 15.52 -5.70
N ILE A 21 18.65 15.32 -5.37
CA ILE A 21 17.91 14.12 -5.79
C ILE A 21 17.90 13.99 -7.31
N HIS A 22 17.57 15.07 -8.02
CA HIS A 22 17.53 15.09 -9.48
C HIS A 22 18.88 14.72 -10.08
N LYS A 23 19.98 15.35 -9.65
CA LYS A 23 21.33 15.04 -10.15
C LYS A 23 21.68 13.57 -9.95
N MET A 24 21.40 13.02 -8.76
CA MET A 24 21.70 11.62 -8.46
C MET A 24 20.95 10.64 -9.37
N PHE A 25 19.67 10.90 -9.66
CA PHE A 25 18.85 9.99 -10.47
C PHE A 25 19.06 10.18 -11.97
N TYR A 26 19.37 11.41 -12.41
CA TYR A 26 19.59 11.74 -13.82
C TYR A 26 20.81 11.01 -14.43
N GLU A 27 21.79 10.62 -13.61
CA GLU A 27 22.92 9.78 -14.06
C GLU A 27 22.49 8.39 -14.55
N TYR A 28 21.31 7.92 -14.16
CA TYR A 28 20.83 6.57 -14.48
C TYR A 28 19.79 6.52 -15.59
N GLY A 29 19.11 7.64 -15.84
CA GLY A 29 18.02 7.76 -16.79
C GLY A 29 17.24 9.07 -16.68
N ASP A 30 16.35 9.28 -17.63
CA ASP A 30 15.48 10.46 -17.66
C ASP A 30 14.46 10.43 -16.51
N ILE A 31 14.31 11.58 -15.85
CA ILE A 31 13.31 11.80 -14.80
C ILE A 31 12.10 12.50 -15.43
N ASP A 32 10.90 11.99 -15.15
CA ASP A 32 9.64 12.60 -15.53
C ASP A 32 9.18 13.62 -14.46
N ARG A 33 9.26 13.23 -13.18
CA ARG A 33 8.82 14.04 -12.04
C ARG A 33 9.52 13.63 -10.74
N ILE A 34 9.67 14.58 -9.82
CA ILE A 34 10.02 14.31 -8.42
C ILE A 34 8.92 14.87 -7.51
N ASP A 35 8.35 14.03 -6.66
CA ASP A 35 7.43 14.45 -5.60
C ASP A 35 8.17 14.51 -4.27
N MET A 36 8.58 15.71 -3.85
CA MET A 36 9.26 15.93 -2.57
C MET A 36 8.27 15.83 -1.39
N LYS A 37 8.70 15.16 -0.32
CA LYS A 37 8.02 15.10 0.99
C LYS A 37 9.02 15.33 2.12
N THR A 38 8.48 15.51 3.31
CA THR A 38 9.28 15.67 4.54
C THR A 38 10.03 14.37 4.86
N GLY A 39 11.33 14.35 4.60
CA GLY A 39 12.24 13.23 4.91
C GLY A 39 12.27 12.08 3.90
N PHE A 40 11.54 12.19 2.79
CA PHE A 40 11.54 11.24 1.68
C PHE A 40 10.96 11.88 0.40
N CYS A 41 11.16 11.26 -0.75
CA CYS A 41 10.55 11.68 -2.01
C CYS A 41 10.22 10.48 -2.90
N PHE A 42 9.46 10.76 -3.96
CA PHE A 42 9.19 9.80 -5.02
C PHE A 42 9.75 10.30 -6.34
N VAL A 43 10.59 9.50 -6.99
CA VAL A 43 11.17 9.79 -8.30
C VAL A 43 10.46 8.94 -9.34
N TYR A 44 9.86 9.59 -10.34
CA TYR A 44 9.23 8.95 -11.48
C TYR A 44 10.24 8.98 -12.62
N MET A 45 10.83 7.83 -12.94
CA MET A 45 11.74 7.67 -14.07
C MET A 45 10.93 7.39 -15.34
N LYS A 46 11.51 7.62 -16.53
CA LYS A 46 10.84 7.29 -17.80
C LYS A 46 10.92 5.80 -18.17
N ASP A 47 11.96 5.09 -17.73
CA ASP A 47 12.21 3.68 -18.04
C ASP A 47 12.47 2.81 -16.78
N ASP A 48 11.77 1.68 -16.66
CA ASP A 48 11.84 0.76 -15.51
C ASP A 48 13.22 0.14 -15.30
N ARG A 49 13.94 -0.15 -16.39
CA ARG A 49 15.30 -0.71 -16.30
C ARG A 49 16.27 0.31 -15.75
N GLU A 50 16.09 1.58 -16.13
CA GLU A 50 16.88 2.70 -15.60
C GLU A 50 16.60 2.93 -14.12
N ALA A 51 15.32 2.91 -13.73
CA ALA A 51 14.92 2.95 -12.33
C ALA A 51 15.50 1.77 -11.51
N GLU A 52 15.50 0.55 -12.07
CA GLU A 52 16.07 -0.61 -11.39
C GLU A 52 17.59 -0.49 -11.20
N ARG A 53 18.31 0.04 -12.20
CA ARG A 53 19.74 0.36 -12.06
C ARG A 53 19.97 1.41 -10.98
N ALA A 54 19.16 2.47 -10.97
CA ALA A 54 19.25 3.53 -9.95
C ALA A 54 19.04 2.95 -8.55
N ILE A 55 18.01 2.13 -8.34
CA ILE A 55 17.74 1.45 -7.06
C ILE A 55 18.96 0.65 -6.61
N ARG A 56 19.48 -0.24 -7.47
CA ARG A 56 20.62 -1.11 -7.13
C ARG A 56 21.90 -0.34 -6.80
N LYS A 57 22.07 0.86 -7.34
CA LYS A 57 23.30 1.66 -7.20
C LYS A 57 23.21 2.71 -6.09
N LEU A 58 22.02 3.23 -5.82
CA LEU A 58 21.81 4.30 -4.85
C LEU A 58 21.33 3.79 -3.49
N ASP A 59 20.72 2.60 -3.40
CA ASP A 59 20.34 2.04 -2.11
C ASP A 59 21.57 1.79 -1.23
N GLY A 60 21.53 2.27 0.01
CA GLY A 60 22.65 2.24 0.95
C GLY A 60 23.75 3.27 0.68
N ARG A 61 23.71 4.05 -0.41
CA ARG A 61 24.71 5.08 -0.70
C ARG A 61 24.64 6.19 0.36
N GLU A 62 25.78 6.52 0.96
CA GLU A 62 25.88 7.63 1.91
C GLU A 62 25.81 8.98 1.16
N VAL A 63 24.94 9.87 1.63
CA VAL A 63 24.75 11.20 1.04
C VAL A 63 24.65 12.29 2.11
N GLY A 64 24.83 13.54 1.69
CA GLY A 64 24.80 14.70 2.56
C GLY A 64 26.03 14.79 3.47
N TYR A 65 26.05 15.79 4.35
CA TYR A 65 27.15 16.05 5.27
C TYR A 65 27.22 15.04 6.41
N LYS A 66 26.07 14.53 6.84
CA LYS A 66 25.93 13.51 7.89
C LYS A 66 26.09 12.08 7.36
N ARG A 67 26.39 11.91 6.06
CA ARG A 67 26.64 10.62 5.40
C ARG A 67 25.56 9.58 5.70
N ARG A 68 24.29 9.98 5.63
CA ARG A 68 23.19 9.05 5.91
C ARG A 68 23.05 8.07 4.73
N PRO A 69 22.94 6.75 4.97
CA PRO A 69 22.71 5.80 3.90
C PRO A 69 21.30 6.00 3.34
N LEU A 70 21.20 6.23 2.04
CA LEU A 70 19.91 6.32 1.36
C LEU A 70 19.15 5.00 1.48
N ARG A 71 17.82 5.11 1.54
CA ARG A 71 16.92 3.99 1.30
C ARG A 71 16.25 4.22 -0.05
N VAL A 72 16.60 3.39 -1.04
CA VAL A 72 16.09 3.50 -2.41
C VAL A 72 15.44 2.19 -2.80
N GLN A 73 14.15 2.23 -3.13
CA GLN A 73 13.39 1.02 -3.48
C GLN A 73 12.17 1.38 -4.30
N TRP A 74 11.60 0.40 -4.98
CA TRP A 74 10.28 0.57 -5.58
C TRP A 74 9.26 1.02 -4.53
N ALA A 75 8.49 2.05 -4.84
CA ALA A 75 7.38 2.48 -4.00
C ALA A 75 6.36 1.34 -3.88
N LYS A 76 5.71 1.24 -2.71
CA LYS A 76 4.57 0.33 -2.57
C LYS A 76 3.37 0.97 -3.25
N THR A 77 2.76 0.27 -4.19
CA THR A 77 1.48 0.69 -4.77
C THR A 77 0.36 0.20 -3.85
N LYS A 78 -0.71 0.98 -3.71
CA LYS A 78 -1.91 0.55 -2.95
C LYS A 78 -2.48 -0.76 -3.50
N ASP A 79 -2.25 -1.06 -4.78
CA ASP A 79 -2.63 -2.33 -5.42
C ASP A 79 -1.79 -3.53 -4.99
N ALA A 80 -0.50 -3.33 -4.65
CA ALA A 80 0.32 -4.40 -4.11
C ALA A 80 -0.12 -4.78 -2.69
N ASP A 81 -0.61 -3.82 -1.90
CA ASP A 81 -1.21 -4.08 -0.60
C ASP A 81 -2.58 -4.78 -0.75
N ARG A 82 -3.43 -4.33 -1.68
CA ARG A 82 -4.68 -5.06 -2.03
C ARG A 82 -4.43 -6.48 -2.52
N LYS A 83 -3.39 -6.72 -3.34
CA LYS A 83 -3.05 -8.05 -3.84
C LYS A 83 -2.47 -8.98 -2.77
N ARG A 84 -1.86 -8.42 -1.70
CA ARG A 84 -1.47 -9.20 -0.51
C ARG A 84 -2.68 -9.54 0.37
N GLU A 85 -3.67 -8.66 0.43
CA GLU A 85 -4.98 -8.96 1.05
C GLU A 85 -5.78 -10.01 0.25
N ILE A 86 -5.61 -10.06 -1.08
CA ILE A 86 -6.25 -11.03 -1.99
C ILE A 86 -5.25 -12.09 -2.46
N ALA A 87 -4.23 -12.43 -1.66
CA ALA A 87 -3.60 -13.74 -1.84
C ALA A 87 -4.66 -14.78 -1.43
N PRO A 88 -4.86 -15.89 -2.17
CA PRO A 88 -5.79 -16.93 -1.76
C PRO A 88 -5.37 -17.44 -0.38
N SER A 89 -6.05 -16.93 0.64
CA SER A 89 -5.93 -17.45 1.99
C SER A 89 -6.63 -18.79 2.00
N THR A 90 -6.13 -19.74 2.80
CA THR A 90 -6.90 -20.95 3.15
C THR A 90 -8.16 -20.61 3.98
N THR A 91 -8.45 -19.33 4.19
CA THR A 91 -9.58 -18.81 4.96
C THR A 91 -10.62 -18.26 3.98
N LEU A 92 -11.81 -18.86 3.98
CA LEU A 92 -12.97 -18.33 3.28
C LEU A 92 -13.72 -17.36 4.21
N PHE A 93 -14.00 -16.16 3.72
CA PHE A 93 -14.92 -15.23 4.41
C PHE A 93 -16.32 -15.45 3.88
N VAL A 94 -17.22 -15.86 4.78
CA VAL A 94 -18.59 -16.23 4.47
C VAL A 94 -19.50 -15.14 5.04
N VAL A 95 -20.11 -14.32 4.17
CA VAL A 95 -20.91 -13.12 4.53
C VAL A 95 -22.39 -13.31 4.20
N ASN A 96 -23.25 -12.45 4.77
CA ASN A 96 -24.72 -12.50 4.60
C ASN A 96 -25.37 -13.75 5.21
N PHE A 97 -24.93 -14.14 6.41
CA PHE A 97 -25.55 -15.22 7.18
C PHE A 97 -26.31 -14.65 8.36
N ASP A 98 -27.49 -15.20 8.62
CA ASP A 98 -28.24 -14.91 9.84
C ASP A 98 -27.53 -15.61 11.01
N LEU A 99 -26.76 -14.84 11.78
CA LEU A 99 -26.03 -15.33 12.94
C LEU A 99 -26.94 -15.68 14.12
N ALA A 100 -28.19 -15.22 14.12
CA ALA A 100 -29.17 -15.63 15.13
C ALA A 100 -29.68 -17.06 14.85
N ARG A 101 -29.66 -17.50 13.59
CA ARG A 101 -30.16 -18.81 13.17
C ARG A 101 -29.08 -19.81 12.75
N THR A 102 -27.93 -19.33 12.30
CA THR A 102 -26.85 -20.17 11.76
C THR A 102 -25.74 -20.30 12.79
N ARG A 103 -25.50 -21.51 13.27
CA ARG A 103 -24.40 -21.82 14.20
C ARG A 103 -23.17 -22.32 13.45
N GLU A 104 -22.03 -22.34 14.14
CA GLU A 104 -20.76 -22.83 13.57
C GLU A 104 -20.89 -24.26 13.03
N ARG A 105 -21.62 -25.14 13.75
CA ARG A 105 -21.87 -26.53 13.33
C ARG A 105 -22.63 -26.64 12.01
N ASP A 106 -23.50 -25.69 11.70
CA ASP A 106 -24.27 -25.69 10.45
C ASP A 106 -23.36 -25.34 9.26
N LEU A 107 -22.43 -24.40 9.48
CA LEU A 107 -21.39 -24.08 8.50
C LEU A 107 -20.43 -25.24 8.33
N GLU A 108 -20.02 -25.91 9.41
CA GLU A 108 -19.15 -27.09 9.33
C GLU A 108 -19.76 -28.18 8.44
N ARG A 109 -21.02 -28.55 8.70
CA ARG A 109 -21.74 -29.53 7.88
C ARG A 109 -21.92 -29.09 6.43
N HIS A 110 -22.13 -27.80 6.19
CA HIS A 110 -22.28 -27.30 4.82
C HIS A 110 -20.97 -27.39 4.03
N PHE A 111 -19.84 -27.11 4.68
CA PHE A 111 -18.54 -27.01 4.02
C PHE A 111 -17.70 -28.31 4.08
N GLU A 112 -18.11 -29.33 4.85
CA GLU A 112 -17.33 -30.58 5.02
C GLU A 112 -17.08 -31.34 3.71
N GLY A 113 -18.00 -31.24 2.74
CA GLY A 113 -17.86 -31.86 1.41
C GLY A 113 -16.80 -31.22 0.52
N TYR A 114 -16.32 -30.01 0.85
CA TYR A 114 -15.32 -29.28 0.06
C TYR A 114 -13.90 -29.45 0.61
N GLY A 115 -13.74 -30.10 1.77
CA GLY A 115 -12.45 -30.39 2.38
C GLY A 115 -12.44 -30.20 3.90
N PRO A 116 -11.34 -30.57 4.57
CA PRO A 116 -11.22 -30.47 6.02
C PRO A 116 -11.23 -29.02 6.49
N ILE A 117 -12.21 -28.67 7.32
CA ILE A 117 -12.34 -27.35 7.92
C ILE A 117 -11.46 -27.29 9.17
N LYS A 118 -10.49 -26.36 9.20
CA LYS A 118 -9.58 -26.21 10.35
C LYS A 118 -10.22 -25.46 11.52
N ARG A 119 -11.07 -24.47 11.24
CA ARG A 119 -11.70 -23.61 12.25
C ARG A 119 -12.82 -22.79 11.64
N VAL A 120 -13.95 -22.69 12.34
CA VAL A 120 -15.02 -21.72 12.08
C VAL A 120 -15.00 -20.66 13.19
N ARG A 121 -15.26 -19.40 12.86
CA ARG A 121 -15.43 -18.29 13.82
C ARG A 121 -16.50 -17.34 13.33
N GLY A 122 -17.59 -17.19 14.08
CA GLY A 122 -18.59 -16.15 13.84
C GLY A 122 -18.17 -14.79 14.43
N LYS A 123 -18.48 -13.69 13.73
CA LYS A 123 -18.47 -12.34 14.31
C LYS A 123 -19.78 -11.65 13.93
N ALA A 124 -20.52 -11.16 14.92
CA ALA A 124 -21.65 -10.28 14.67
C ALA A 124 -21.12 -8.94 14.14
N TYR A 125 -21.60 -8.53 12.97
CA TYR A 125 -21.39 -7.19 12.45
C TYR A 125 -22.55 -6.30 12.93
N ASP A 126 -22.69 -6.14 14.24
CA ASP A 126 -23.68 -5.21 14.80
C ASP A 126 -23.06 -3.80 14.83
N ALA A 127 -23.31 -3.04 13.76
CA ALA A 127 -23.24 -1.59 13.81
C ALA A 127 -24.46 -1.02 13.07
N PRO A 128 -25.41 -0.36 13.75
CA PRO A 128 -26.46 0.36 13.05
C PRO A 128 -25.83 1.51 12.24
N LEU A 129 -26.14 1.55 10.95
CA LEU A 129 -25.95 2.73 10.11
C LEU A 129 -26.97 3.78 10.54
N GLU A 130 -26.57 4.69 11.43
CA GLU A 130 -27.34 5.92 11.66
C GLU A 130 -27.15 6.83 10.43
N PHE A 131 -28.20 6.97 9.63
CA PHE A 131 -28.28 7.97 8.59
C PHE A 131 -28.77 9.26 9.25
N CYS A 132 -27.90 10.28 9.33
CA CYS A 132 -28.30 11.62 9.74
C CYS A 132 -28.54 12.45 8.46
N PRO A 133 -29.78 12.65 8.00
CA PRO A 133 -30.03 13.56 6.90
C PRO A 133 -29.90 15.00 7.41
N GLU A 134 -28.83 15.69 7.06
CA GLU A 134 -28.73 17.13 7.32
C GLU A 134 -29.79 17.91 6.53
N GLY A 135 -30.48 18.80 7.24
CA GLY A 135 -30.89 20.10 6.72
C GLY A 135 -32.37 20.26 6.33
N LYS A 136 -33.17 20.78 7.28
CA LYS A 136 -33.99 21.98 7.04
C LYS A 136 -34.03 22.84 8.29
N GLN A 137 -33.35 23.99 8.25
CA GLN A 137 -33.75 25.14 9.02
C GLN A 137 -35.13 25.59 8.50
N SER A 138 -36.10 25.72 9.38
CA SER A 138 -37.32 26.50 9.11
C SER A 138 -37.67 27.31 10.35
N HIS A 139 -37.92 28.59 10.12
CA HIS A 139 -38.14 29.69 11.06
C HIS A 139 -39.19 29.45 12.15
N GLY A 140 -38.96 30.16 13.25
CA GLY A 140 -39.93 30.57 14.27
C GLY A 140 -39.24 31.57 15.19
#